data_AF-A0A1A8QUW5-F1
#
_entry.id   AF-A0A1A8QUW5-F1
#
_cell.length_a   1.000
_cell.length_b   1.000
_cell.length_c   1.000
_cell.angle_alpha   90.00
_cell.angle_beta   90.00
_cell.angle_gamma   90.00
#
_symmetry.space_group_name_H-M   'P 1'
#
loop_
_entity.id
_entity.type
_entity.pdbx_description
1 polymer ?
#
loop_
_entity_poly.entity_id
_entity_poly.type
_entity_poly.pdbx_seq_one_letter_code
_entity_poly.pdbx_strand_id
1 'polypeptide(L)' 'DEVFQNETRFPGGEWKPAAEPYTDVNGEKAQSPEDFECPPGWTWEDQWSFDSDRAVDERGWEYGVTIPPDDKPKSWVAAE' A
#
# COMPACT_ATOMS: atom_id res chain seq x y z
N ASP A 1 -6.09 1.41 12.37
CA ASP A 1 -5.63 0.28 11.54
C ASP A 1 -4.65 0.76 10.48
N GLU A 2 -3.98 -0.17 9.78
CA GLU A 2 -3.05 0.10 8.67
C GLU A 2 -3.36 -0.85 7.50
N VAL A 3 -3.29 -0.33 6.27
CA VAL A 3 -3.37 -1.10 5.03
C VAL A 3 -2.52 -0.41 3.97
N PHE A 4 -1.92 -1.18 3.07
CA PHE A 4 -1.11 -0.67 1.97
C PHE A 4 -1.93 -0.67 0.70
N GLN A 5 -2.07 0.49 0.06
CA GLN A 5 -2.63 0.59 -1.28
C GLN A 5 -1.52 0.34 -2.31
N ASN A 6 -1.78 -0.51 -3.30
CA ASN A 6 -0.78 -0.96 -4.26
C ASN A 6 -1.18 -0.63 -5.71
N GLU A 7 -0.21 -0.07 -6.44
CA GLU A 7 -0.28 0.13 -7.89
C GLU A 7 0.92 -0.55 -8.58
N THR A 8 0.77 -0.89 -9.85
CA THR A 8 1.81 -1.49 -10.69
C THR A 8 1.83 -0.85 -12.07
N ARG A 9 3.00 -0.90 -12.70
CA ARG A 9 3.19 -0.50 -14.10
C ARG A 9 4.38 -1.22 -14.72
N PHE A 10 4.41 -1.24 -16.05
CA PHE A 10 5.65 -1.50 -16.78
C PHE A 10 6.54 -0.26 -16.76
N PRO A 11 7.89 -0.41 -16.87
CA PRO A 11 8.79 0.73 -16.96
C PRO A 11 8.36 1.72 -18.05
N GLY A 12 8.15 2.99 -17.66
CA GLY A 12 7.68 4.06 -18.56
C GLY A 12 6.18 4.06 -18.87
N GLY A 13 5.41 3.15 -18.28
CA GLY A 13 3.94 3.12 -18.38
C GLY A 13 3.26 3.98 -17.31
N GLU A 14 1.93 4.02 -17.37
CA GLU A 14 1.09 4.62 -16.33
C GLU A 14 0.85 3.65 -15.18
N TRP A 15 0.82 4.17 -13.96
CA TRP A 15 0.42 3.42 -12.77
C TRP A 15 -1.04 2.99 -12.87
N LYS A 16 -1.32 1.75 -12.45
CA LYS A 16 -2.65 1.15 -12.41
C LYS A 16 -2.80 0.34 -11.13
N PRO A 17 -4.04 0.12 -10.63
CA PRO A 17 -4.27 -0.76 -9.50
C PRO A 17 -3.55 -2.10 -9.68
N ALA A 18 -2.85 -2.55 -8.65
CA ALA A 18 -2.21 -3.86 -8.63
C ALA A 18 -3.26 -4.99 -8.73
N ALA A 19 -2.81 -6.21 -8.99
CA ALA A 19 -3.69 -7.39 -8.96
C ALA A 19 -4.36 -7.55 -7.58
N GLU A 20 -3.63 -7.22 -6.51
CA GLU A 20 -4.15 -7.06 -5.14
C GLU A 20 -3.97 -5.59 -4.73
N PRO A 21 -5.00 -4.74 -4.88
CA PRO A 21 -4.89 -3.30 -4.63
C PRO A 21 -4.68 -2.93 -3.17
N TYR A 22 -5.03 -3.81 -2.24
CA TYR A 22 -4.90 -3.59 -0.80
C TYR A 22 -4.23 -4.79 -0.16
N THR A 23 -3.14 -4.57 0.57
CA THR A 23 -2.41 -5.62 1.27
C THR A 23 -2.02 -5.21 2.69
N ASP A 24 -1.68 -6.21 3.50
CA ASP A 24 -0.93 -5.99 4.73
C ASP A 24 0.56 -5.71 4.44
N VAL A 25 1.34 -5.51 5.50
CA VAL A 25 2.80 -5.25 5.42
C VAL A 25 3.59 -6.42 4.80
N ASN A 26 3.03 -7.63 4.77
CA ASN A 26 3.65 -8.82 4.19
C ASN A 26 3.31 -8.99 2.70
N GLY A 27 2.43 -8.14 2.16
CA GLY A 27 1.89 -8.26 0.80
C GLY A 27 0.77 -9.29 0.69
N GLU A 28 0.15 -9.69 1.80
CA GLU A 28 -1.04 -10.55 1.80
C GLU A 28 -2.29 -9.69 1.61
N LYS A 29 -3.28 -10.22 0.89
CA LYS A 29 -4.51 -9.49 0.57
C LYS A 29 -5.21 -8.99 1.85
N ALA A 30 -5.54 -7.70 1.87
CA ALA A 30 -6.29 -7.06 2.92
C ALA A 30 -7.61 -6.45 2.38
N GLN A 31 -8.47 -6.02 3.29
CA GLN A 31 -9.68 -5.27 2.96
C GLN A 31 -9.35 -3.84 2.55
N SER A 32 -10.23 -3.19 1.78
CA SER A 32 -10.06 -1.78 1.49
C SER A 32 -10.34 -0.93 2.73
N PRO A 33 -9.74 0.28 2.86
CA PRO A 33 -10.05 1.22 3.94
C PRO A 33 -11.55 1.45 4.18
N GLU A 34 -12.36 1.43 3.12
CA GLU A 34 -13.81 1.65 3.17
C GLU A 34 -14.58 0.45 3.73
N ASP A 35 -14.03 -0.75 3.59
CA ASP A 35 -14.62 -2.00 4.08
C ASP A 35 -14.24 -2.32 5.54
N PHE A 36 -13.30 -1.57 6.13
CA PHE A 36 -12.89 -1.76 7.52
C PHE A 36 -14.00 -1.34 8.48
N GLU A 37 -14.60 -2.32 9.15
CA GLU A 37 -15.61 -2.08 10.17
C GLU A 37 -14.96 -1.81 11.54
N CYS A 38 -15.45 -0.78 12.23
CA CYS A 38 -15.03 -0.52 13.61
C CYS A 38 -15.50 -1.66 14.52
N PRO A 39 -14.62 -2.34 15.25
CA PRO A 39 -15.02 -3.42 16.14
C PRO A 39 -16.03 -2.97 17.20
N PRO A 40 -16.91 -3.86 17.70
CA PRO A 40 -17.88 -3.49 18.74
C PRO A 40 -17.21 -2.91 19.98
N GLY A 41 -17.69 -1.74 20.42
CA GLY A 41 -17.13 -1.02 21.58
C GLY A 41 -15.95 -0.11 21.27
N TRP A 42 -15.51 -0.03 20.01
CA TRP A 42 -14.52 0.92 19.53
C TRP A 42 -15.17 2.09 18.80
N THR A 43 -14.41 3.15 18.61
CA THR A 43 -14.77 4.28 17.74
C THR A 43 -13.51 4.74 17.04
N TRP A 44 -13.61 4.98 15.73
CA TRP A 44 -12.51 5.56 14.99
C TRP A 44 -12.22 6.97 15.49
N GLU A 45 -10.96 7.23 15.85
CA GLU A 45 -10.53 8.56 16.27
C GLU A 45 -10.34 9.48 15.05
N ASP A 46 -9.88 8.92 13.93
CA ASP A 46 -9.56 9.65 12.71
C ASP A 46 -10.02 8.91 11.44
N GLN A 47 -10.03 9.64 10.32
CA GLN A 47 -10.22 9.07 9.00
C GLN A 47 -8.90 8.48 8.48
N TRP A 48 -9.00 7.56 7.53
CA TRP A 48 -7.83 7.04 6.82
C TRP A 48 -7.03 8.17 6.19
N SER A 49 -5.72 8.12 6.40
CA SER A 49 -4.71 8.99 5.81
C SER A 49 -3.47 8.16 5.52
N PHE A 50 -2.54 8.69 4.72
CA PHE A 50 -1.25 8.03 4.51
C PHE A 50 -0.28 8.40 5.62
N ASP A 51 0.62 7.48 5.96
CA ASP A 51 1.66 7.71 6.96
C ASP A 51 2.81 8.52 6.35
N SER A 52 2.81 9.83 6.60
CA SER A 52 3.84 10.76 6.13
C SER A 52 5.15 10.71 6.92
N ASP A 53 5.18 10.03 8.06
CA ASP A 53 6.39 9.91 8.89
C ASP A 53 7.31 8.77 8.40
N ARG A 54 6.83 7.96 7.44
CA ARG A 54 7.61 6.91 6.77
C ARG A 54 8.49 7.44 5.63
N ALA A 55 9.37 6.57 5.13
CA ALA A 55 10.21 6.83 3.97
C ALA A 55 9.39 6.75 2.66
N VAL A 56 8.44 7.67 2.50
CA VAL A 56 7.52 7.79 1.38
C VAL A 56 7.73 9.11 0.64
N ASP A 57 7.18 9.24 -0.57
CA ASP A 57 7.12 10.50 -1.29
C ASP A 57 6.10 11.49 -0.68
N GLU A 58 5.97 12.68 -1.29
CA GLU A 58 5.02 13.71 -0.85
C GLU A 58 3.54 13.29 -0.90
N ARG A 59 3.24 12.15 -1.53
CA ARG A 59 1.90 11.57 -1.71
C ARG A 59 1.72 10.26 -0.92
N GLY A 60 2.70 9.85 -0.14
CA GLY A 60 2.62 8.64 0.68
C GLY A 60 3.02 7.35 -0.03
N TRP A 61 3.64 7.40 -1.21
CA TRP A 61 4.07 6.22 -1.96
C TRP A 61 5.50 5.80 -1.63
N GLU A 62 5.69 4.49 -1.53
CA GLU A 62 7.00 3.84 -1.58
C GLU A 62 7.09 2.96 -2.84
N TYR A 63 8.27 2.92 -3.45
CA TYR A 63 8.49 2.29 -4.75
C TYR A 63 9.33 1.03 -4.62
N GLY A 64 8.81 -0.07 -5.16
CA GLY A 64 9.46 -1.37 -5.16
C GLY A 64 9.57 -1.93 -6.58
N VAL A 65 10.68 -2.63 -6.87
CA VAL A 65 10.86 -3.36 -8.13
C VAL A 65 10.84 -4.85 -7.83
N THR A 66 9.94 -5.58 -8.49
CA THR A 66 9.93 -7.04 -8.46
C THR A 66 11.03 -7.57 -9.37
N ILE A 67 11.98 -8.30 -8.79
CA ILE A 67 13.11 -8.91 -9.51
C ILE A 67 12.88 -10.42 -9.59
N PRO A 68 12.72 -11.01 -10.78
CA PRO A 68 12.56 -12.46 -10.91
C PRO A 68 13.69 -13.25 -10.24
N PRO A 69 13.39 -14.41 -9.62
CA PRO A 69 12.14 -15.16 -9.69
C PRO A 69 11.07 -14.75 -8.66
N ASP A 70 11.26 -13.65 -7.93
CA ASP A 70 10.28 -13.21 -6.95
C ASP A 70 9.02 -12.66 -7.61
N ASP A 71 7.88 -12.84 -6.95
CA ASP A 71 6.57 -12.32 -7.40
C ASP A 71 6.23 -10.95 -6.77
N LYS A 72 7.01 -10.50 -5.77
CA LYS A 72 6.82 -9.24 -5.05
C LYS A 72 8.13 -8.50 -4.77
N PRO A 73 8.10 -7.16 -4.63
CA PRO A 73 9.27 -6.41 -4.21
C PRO A 73 9.74 -6.83 -2.81
N LYS A 74 11.05 -6.79 -2.58
CA LYS A 74 11.67 -7.06 -1.26
C LYS A 74 12.23 -5.81 -0.59
N SER A 75 12.23 -4.69 -1.30
CA SER A 75 12.76 -3.42 -0.84
C SER A 75 11.94 -2.29 -1.43
N TRP A 76 11.79 -1.22 -0.65
CA TRP A 76 10.99 -0.06 -0.97
C TRP A 76 11.82 1.21 -0.74
N VAL A 77 11.61 2.23 -1.57
CA VAL A 77 12.30 3.52 -1.49
C VAL A 77 11.30 4.67 -1.67
N ALA A 78 11.62 5.83 -1.10
CA ALA A 78 10.78 7.04 -1.15
C ALA A 78 10.77 7.76 -2.52
N ALA A 79 11.51 7.25 -3.51
CA ALA A 79 11.66 7.87 -4.82
C ALA A 79 11.67 6.82 -5.93
N GLU A 80 11.05 7.14 -7.05
CA GLU A 80 10.96 6.32 -8.26
C GLU A 80 12.31 6.10 -8.97
#